data_AF-A0A529ZDG9-F1
#
_entry.id   AF-A0A529ZDG9-F1
#
_cell.length_a   1.000
_cell.length_b   1.000
_cell.length_c   1.000
_cell.angle_alpha   90.00
_cell.angle_beta   90.00
_cell.angle_gamma   90.00
#
_symmetry.space_group_name_H-M   'P 1'
#
loop_
_entity.id
_entity.type
_entity.pdbx_description
1 polymer ?
#
loop_
_entity_poly.entity_id
_entity_poly.type
_entity_poly.pdbx_seq_one_letter_code
_entity_poly.pdbx_strand_id
1 'polypeptide(L)' 'HGVMVIGDTVADTFNRMFYFERAAETYIKALWTGRPLRTLSDEIAEKTAREMDDYPGQAERHLAELKAILDEEEPVYRN' A
#
# COMPACT_ATOMS: atom_id res chain seq x y z
N HIS A 1 -9.11 16.67 6.28
CA HIS A 1 -7.77 16.87 5.69
C HIS A 1 -7.17 15.47 5.60
N GLY A 2 -6.89 14.96 4.41
CA GLY A 2 -6.58 13.54 4.17
C GLY A 2 -5.21 13.10 4.69
N VAL A 3 -4.55 12.24 3.93
CA VAL A 3 -3.20 11.73 4.25
C VAL A 3 -2.13 12.37 3.38
N MET A 4 -0.90 12.41 3.88
CA MET A 4 0.30 12.77 3.13
C MET A 4 1.27 11.60 3.21
N VAL A 5 1.78 11.18 2.06
CA VAL A 5 2.73 10.06 1.95
C VAL A 5 3.98 10.58 1.25
N ILE A 6 5.14 10.22 1.81
CA ILE A 6 6.46 10.53 1.25
C ILE A 6 7.22 9.22 1.04
N GLY A 7 8.05 9.19 0.00
CA GLY A 7 8.91 8.07 -0.35
C GLY A 7 10.11 8.55 -1.17
N ASP A 8 11.12 7.68 -1.28
CA ASP A 8 12.38 8.02 -1.95
C ASP A 8 12.22 8.14 -3.48
N THR A 9 11.21 7.47 -4.03
CA THR A 9 10.84 7.53 -5.44
C THR A 9 9.33 7.67 -5.61
N VAL A 10 8.88 8.00 -6.82
CA VAL A 10 7.46 7.98 -7.17
C VAL A 10 6.87 6.58 -6.92
N ALA A 11 7.58 5.53 -7.32
CA ALA A 11 7.14 4.15 -7.12
C ALA A 11 6.97 3.81 -5.63
N ASP A 12 7.95 4.16 -4.80
CA ASP A 12 7.90 3.94 -3.35
C ASP A 12 6.72 4.71 -2.72
N THR A 13 6.54 5.97 -3.10
CA THR A 13 5.43 6.81 -2.61
C THR A 13 4.07 6.20 -2.95
N PHE A 14 3.86 5.77 -4.20
CA PHE A 14 2.61 5.11 -4.63
C PHE A 14 2.40 3.79 -3.90
N ASN A 15 3.45 2.99 -3.72
CA ASN A 15 3.38 1.72 -3.02
C ASN A 15 2.95 1.90 -1.56
N ARG A 16 3.58 2.82 -0.84
CA ARG A 16 3.24 3.17 0.55
C ARG A 16 1.80 3.67 0.67
N MET A 17 1.39 4.58 -0.22
CA MET A 17 0.03 5.11 -0.24
C MET A 17 -1.00 4.00 -0.45
N PHE A 18 -0.78 3.12 -1.43
CA PHE A 18 -1.69 2.02 -1.71
C PHE A 18 -1.88 1.10 -0.50
N TYR A 19 -0.79 0.63 0.12
CA TYR A 19 -0.90 -0.27 1.26
C TYR A 19 -1.48 0.41 2.50
N PHE A 20 -1.24 1.71 2.69
CA PHE A 20 -1.90 2.49 3.74
C PHE A 20 -3.43 2.51 3.54
N GLU A 21 -3.89 2.82 2.33
CA GLU A 21 -5.32 2.85 2.00
C GLU A 21 -5.96 1.44 2.14
N ARG A 22 -5.25 0.38 1.73
CA ARG A 22 -5.71 -1.01 1.96
C ARG A 22 -5.82 -1.36 3.45
N ALA A 23 -4.85 -0.93 4.26
CA ALA A 23 -4.87 -1.13 5.70
C ALA A 23 -6.03 -0.38 6.37
N ALA A 24 -6.24 0.89 5.99
CA ALA A 24 -7.35 1.70 6.50
C ALA A 24 -8.71 1.09 6.14
N GLU A 25 -8.92 0.68 4.88
CA GLU A 25 -10.15 0.01 4.46
C GLU A 25 -10.39 -1.28 5.27
N THR A 26 -9.36 -2.10 5.42
CA THR A 26 -9.43 -3.36 6.19
C THR A 26 -9.80 -3.09 7.65
N TYR A 27 -9.17 -2.08 8.25
CA TYR A 27 -9.42 -1.68 9.63
C TYR A 27 -10.87 -1.23 9.84
N ILE A 28 -11.37 -0.33 8.98
CA ILE A 28 -12.76 0.15 9.05
C ILE A 28 -13.75 -1.00 8.86
N LYS A 29 -13.52 -1.89 7.88
CA LYS A 29 -14.36 -3.09 7.67
C LYS A 29 -14.38 -4.00 8.89
N ALA A 30 -13.24 -4.17 9.56
CA ALA A 30 -13.17 -4.97 10.78
C ALA A 30 -13.98 -4.33 11.92
N LEU A 31 -13.86 -3.01 12.11
CA LEU A 31 -14.63 -2.26 13.11
C LEU A 31 -16.13 -2.36 12.87
N TRP A 32 -16.60 -2.33 11.61
CA TRP A 32 -18.02 -2.49 11.29
C TRP A 32 -18.63 -3.81 11.78
N THR A 33 -17.81 -4.84 12.03
CA THR A 33 -18.31 -6.11 12.56
C THR A 33 -18.69 -6.05 14.03
N GLY A 34 -18.27 -5.02 14.77
CA GLY A 34 -18.50 -4.87 16.22
C GLY A 34 -17.80 -5.93 17.09
N ARG A 35 -17.01 -6.83 16.50
CA ARG A 35 -16.28 -7.87 17.23
C ARG A 35 -14.98 -7.30 17.80
N PRO A 36 -14.49 -7.82 18.94
CA PRO A 36 -13.16 -7.48 19.44
C PRO A 36 -12.10 -7.76 18.37
N LEU A 37 -11.23 -6.78 18.12
CA LEU A 37 -10.14 -6.93 17.17
C LEU A 37 -9.05 -7.83 17.76
N ARG A 38 -8.52 -8.74 16.93
CA ARG A 38 -7.35 -9.55 17.28
C ARG A 38 -6.08 -8.80 16.86
N THR A 39 -5.48 -8.08 17.80
CA THR A 39 -4.23 -7.36 17.57
C THR A 39 -3.07 -8.34 17.44
N LEU A 40 -2.22 -8.12 16.43
CA LEU A 40 -0.97 -8.86 16.26
C LEU A 40 0.04 -8.45 17.33
N SER A 41 0.95 -9.33 17.73
CA SER A 41 2.03 -8.93 18.64
C SER A 41 3.00 -7.97 17.96
N ASP A 42 3.54 -7.02 18.71
CA ASP A 42 4.48 -6.02 18.22
C ASP A 42 5.71 -6.66 17.55
N GLU A 43 6.20 -7.77 18.09
CA GLU A 43 7.33 -8.53 17.53
C GLU A 43 7.05 -9.02 16.09
N ILE A 44 5.86 -9.58 15.86
CA ILE A 44 5.51 -10.10 14.53
C ILE A 44 5.22 -8.92 13.60
N ALA A 45 4.55 -7.88 14.08
CA ALA A 45 4.28 -6.68 13.30
C ALA A 45 5.57 -6.00 12.81
N GLU A 46 6.55 -5.82 13.71
CA GLU A 46 7.87 -5.26 13.38
C GLU A 46 8.64 -6.15 12.40
N LYS A 47 8.62 -7.48 12.61
CA LYS A 47 9.25 -8.42 11.68
C LYS A 47 8.66 -8.30 10.28
N THR A 48 7.33 -8.29 10.16
CA THR A 48 6.64 -8.16 8.87
C THR A 48 6.92 -6.81 8.22
N ALA A 49 6.96 -5.71 8.99
CA ALA A 49 7.30 -4.39 8.47
C ALA A 49 8.69 -4.39 7.82
N ARG A 50 9.70 -4.96 8.49
CA ARG A 50 11.06 -5.09 7.93
C ARG A 50 11.09 -5.95 6.67
N GLU A 51 10.42 -7.10 6.68
CA GLU A 51 10.35 -7.98 5.51
C GLU A 51 9.68 -7.29 4.30
N MET A 52 8.72 -6.39 4.54
CA MET A 52 8.11 -5.57 3.50
C MET A 52 9.05 -4.47 2.99
N ASP A 53 9.71 -3.75 3.90
CA ASP A 53 10.67 -2.68 3.56
C ASP A 53 11.88 -3.22 2.78
N ASP A 54 12.35 -4.42 3.13
CA ASP A 54 13.50 -5.07 2.48
C ASP A 54 13.12 -5.83 1.20
N TYR A 55 11.84 -5.85 0.78
CA TYR A 55 11.41 -6.65 -0.37
C TYR A 55 11.86 -6.00 -1.70
N PRO A 56 12.83 -6.61 -2.42
CA PRO A 56 13.51 -5.93 -3.50
C PRO A 56 12.60 -5.74 -4.72
N GLY A 57 12.49 -4.51 -5.18
CA GLY A 57 11.77 -4.16 -6.41
C GLY A 57 10.24 -4.17 -6.27
N GLN A 58 9.69 -4.21 -5.04
CA GLN A 58 8.24 -4.25 -4.83
C GLN A 58 7.54 -3.06 -5.47
N ALA A 59 8.04 -1.87 -5.15
CA ALA A 59 7.45 -0.60 -5.52
C ALA A 59 7.50 -0.40 -7.03
N GLU A 60 8.63 -0.74 -7.66
CA GLU A 60 8.83 -0.64 -9.10
C GLU A 60 7.89 -1.57 -9.86
N ARG A 61 7.77 -2.82 -9.42
CA ARG A 61 6.84 -3.79 -10.05
C ARG A 61 5.40 -3.31 -9.88
N HIS A 62 5.03 -2.87 -8.69
CA HIS A 62 3.68 -2.38 -8.44
C HIS A 62 3.34 -1.18 -9.32
N LEU A 63 4.22 -0.18 -9.42
CA LEU A 63 4.00 0.96 -10.31
C LEU A 63 3.96 0.53 -11.79
N ALA A 64 4.78 -0.43 -12.21
CA ALA A 64 4.76 -0.94 -13.57
C ALA A 64 3.42 -1.60 -13.93
N GLU A 65 2.83 -2.38 -13.02
CA GLU A 65 1.51 -2.98 -13.22
C GLU A 65 0.39 -1.92 -13.27
N LEU A 66 0.45 -0.91 -12.40
CA LEU A 66 -0.50 0.22 -12.45
C LEU A 66 -0.44 0.93 -13.79
N LYS A 67 0.78 1.16 -14.30
CA LYS A 67 0.97 1.74 -15.63
C LYS A 67 0.46 0.81 -16.73
N ALA A 68 0.66 -0.51 -16.62
CA ALA A 68 0.14 -1.46 -17.61
C ALA A 68 -1.40 -1.44 -17.70
N ILE A 69 -2.09 -1.24 -16.58
CA ILE A 69 -3.55 -1.04 -16.57
C ILE A 69 -3.92 0.28 -17.27
N LEU A 70 -3.27 1.39 -16.90
CA LEU A 70 -3.52 2.70 -17.55
C LEU A 70 -3.14 2.69 -19.03
N ASP A 71 -2.16 1.88 -19.41
CA ASP A 71 -1.74 1.69 -20.79
C ASP A 71 -2.84 1.09 -21.65
N GLU A 72 -3.70 0.24 -21.07
CA GLU A 72 -4.86 -0.38 -21.68
C GLU A 72 -6.11 0.51 -21.59
N GLU A 73 -6.41 1.04 -20.40
CA GLU A 73 -7.68 1.72 -20.10
C GLU A 73 -7.65 3.22 -20.43
N GLU A 74 -6.54 3.91 -20.17
CA GLU A 74 -6.44 5.38 -20.26
C GLU A 74 -5.11 5.86 -20.87
N PRO A 75 -4.69 5.39 -22.08
CA PRO A 75 -3.34 5.56 -22.60
C PRO A 75 -2.88 7.02 -22.81
N VAL A 76 -3.82 7.98 -22.77
CA VAL A 76 -3.58 9.42 -22.92
C VAL A 76 -2.66 9.97 -21.84
N TYR A 77 -2.57 9.35 -20.66
CA TYR A 77 -1.71 9.79 -19.54
C TYR A 77 -0.22 9.91 -19.89
N ARG A 78 0.22 9.30 -21.00
CA ARG A 78 1.61 9.33 -21.48
C ARG A 78 1.98 10.60 -22.27
N ASN A 79 1.00 11.38 -22.72
CA ASN A 79 1.18 12.57 -23.56
C ASN A 79 1.07 13.85 -22.74
#